data_AF-A0A2V5V6G2-F1
#
_entry.id   AF-A0A2V5V6G2-F1
#
_cell.length_a   1.000
_cell.length_b   1.000
_cell.length_c   1.000
_cell.angle_alpha   90.00
_cell.angle_beta   90.00
_cell.angle_gamma   90.00
#
_symmetry.space_group_name_H-M   'P 1'
#
loop_
_entity.id
_entity.type
_entity.pdbx_description
1 polymer ?
#
loop_
_entity_poly.entity_id
_entity_poly.type
_entity_poly.pdbx_seq_one_letter_code
_entity_poly.pdbx_strand_id
1 'polypeptide(L)'
;MPAVLTLLRIKNLALVEELEWQMAPGFIAVTGETGAGKSIIIGALQLLLGERADKSLIRTGADLCTVEAVFAGGDLKKLNPQLVEAGIDPSENDLIIKRSFSSSAGTRQFINGSPTTLSILKNLGDNLVDLHGPHDHQSLLSPEKQLGLLDSFARAEEQLAEYRKHYRQLQTLLAEHAALNTVETAREQELDLLRHQINEISSANLVAGEEEEIEIRYKLASNSKRLIQLASAIANKLSEEDGSVLSQLAETQRLLRELEKIDSSIAQFSSAHATSVVELSEISRALSSYAEKLDLDPQQLAALEQRVSLFETLKRKYGGSIAEVIAFGERAAERMRKIEGRDAELERLAKEIENLREQMNHSGEALRKLRTKAAPKLSENIRRNLRDLGFRQSGFEAKLSALDEPRPNGFDSVELLFSPNPGEPLKPL
;
A
#
# COMPACT_ATOMS: atom_id res chain seq x y z
N MET A 1 -39.23 -14.27 -0.42
CA MET A 1 -39.75 -15.65 -0.52
C MET A 1 -38.56 -16.56 -0.76
N PRO A 2 -38.49 -17.73 -0.10
CA PRO A 2 -37.40 -18.67 -0.31
C PRO A 2 -37.35 -19.14 -1.76
N ALA A 3 -36.15 -19.47 -2.24
CA ALA A 3 -35.99 -20.14 -3.52
C ALA A 3 -36.56 -21.55 -3.41
N VAL A 4 -37.48 -21.92 -4.31
CA VAL A 4 -38.15 -23.22 -4.33
C VAL A 4 -38.02 -23.84 -5.71
N LEU A 5 -37.83 -25.16 -5.76
CA LEU A 5 -37.88 -25.92 -7.00
C LEU A 5 -39.33 -25.96 -7.51
N THR A 6 -39.57 -25.45 -8.72
CA THR A 6 -40.91 -25.37 -9.33
C THR A 6 -41.08 -26.32 -10.51
N LEU A 7 -39.98 -26.69 -11.17
CA LEU A 7 -39.98 -27.62 -12.30
C LEU A 7 -38.76 -28.53 -12.23
N LEU A 8 -38.96 -29.83 -12.45
CA LEU A 8 -37.92 -30.80 -12.74
C LEU A 8 -38.26 -31.54 -14.04
N ARG A 9 -37.37 -31.50 -15.00
CA ARG A 9 -37.45 -32.23 -16.27
C ARG A 9 -36.29 -33.20 -16.41
N ILE A 10 -36.60 -34.43 -16.75
CA ILE A 10 -35.61 -35.50 -16.95
C ILE A 10 -35.90 -36.14 -18.31
N LYS A 11 -34.85 -36.36 -19.10
CA LYS A 11 -34.93 -37.10 -20.36
C LYS A 11 -33.79 -38.11 -20.45
N ASN A 12 -34.14 -39.37 -20.71
CA ASN A 12 -33.21 -40.50 -20.89
C ASN A 12 -32.25 -40.76 -19.70
N LEU A 13 -32.75 -40.66 -18.46
CA LEU A 13 -31.98 -40.96 -17.26
C LEU A 13 -32.38 -42.31 -16.66
N ALA A 14 -31.46 -43.26 -16.63
CA ALA A 14 -31.66 -44.62 -16.16
C ALA A 14 -32.91 -45.28 -16.79
N LEU A 15 -33.96 -45.52 -15.99
CA LEU A 15 -35.21 -46.13 -16.45
C LEU A 15 -36.25 -45.12 -16.95
N VAL A 16 -35.98 -43.81 -16.85
CA VAL A 16 -36.89 -42.73 -17.28
C VAL A 16 -36.57 -42.30 -18.70
N GLU A 17 -37.55 -42.43 -19.60
CA GLU A 17 -37.49 -41.86 -20.95
C GLU A 17 -37.76 -40.35 -20.91
N GLU A 18 -38.86 -39.96 -20.28
CA GLU A 18 -39.24 -38.56 -20.07
C GLU A 18 -40.02 -38.42 -18.76
N LEU A 19 -39.67 -37.40 -17.98
CA LEU A 19 -40.40 -36.97 -16.78
C LEU A 19 -40.45 -35.45 -16.78
N GLU A 20 -41.65 -34.91 -16.64
CA GLU A 20 -41.85 -33.50 -16.32
C GLU A 20 -42.66 -33.42 -15.04
N TRP A 21 -42.09 -32.75 -14.03
CA TRP A 21 -42.74 -32.58 -12.74
C TRP A 21 -42.78 -31.11 -12.35
N GLN A 22 -44.00 -30.56 -12.34
CA GLN A 22 -44.28 -29.24 -11.78
C GLN A 22 -44.60 -29.38 -10.29
N MET A 23 -43.84 -28.68 -9.46
CA MET A 23 -43.91 -28.75 -8.00
C MET A 23 -44.58 -27.50 -7.44
N ALA A 24 -45.47 -27.71 -6.47
CA ALA A 24 -45.97 -26.63 -5.62
C ALA A 24 -45.04 -26.46 -4.41
N PRO A 25 -44.93 -25.25 -3.83
CA PRO A 25 -44.18 -25.05 -2.60
C PRO A 25 -44.82 -25.82 -1.43
N GLY A 26 -43.99 -26.26 -0.49
CA GLY A 26 -44.43 -26.90 0.76
C GLY A 26 -43.95 -28.34 0.90
N PHE A 27 -44.69 -29.14 1.66
CA PHE A 27 -44.34 -30.54 1.93
C PHE A 27 -44.83 -31.44 0.80
N ILE A 28 -43.89 -32.08 0.11
CA ILE A 28 -44.15 -33.02 -0.98
C ILE A 28 -43.74 -34.42 -0.54
N ALA A 29 -44.69 -35.35 -0.53
CA ALA A 29 -44.43 -36.77 -0.29
C ALA A 29 -44.45 -37.54 -1.61
N VAL A 30 -43.35 -38.22 -1.94
CA VAL A 30 -43.25 -39.14 -3.09
C VAL A 30 -43.42 -40.56 -2.60
N THR A 31 -44.45 -41.25 -3.09
CA THR A 31 -44.78 -42.64 -2.73
C THR A 31 -44.80 -43.54 -3.98
N GLY A 32 -44.77 -44.86 -3.79
CA GLY A 32 -44.78 -45.84 -4.89
C GLY A 32 -44.42 -47.25 -4.41
N GLU A 33 -44.46 -48.24 -5.32
CA GLU A 33 -44.17 -49.65 -5.00
C GLU A 33 -42.67 -49.98 -4.93
N THR A 34 -41.83 -49.27 -5.68
CA THR A 34 -40.37 -49.49 -5.71
C THR A 34 -39.60 -48.21 -5.39
N GLY A 35 -38.42 -48.34 -4.78
CA GLY A 35 -37.53 -47.21 -4.49
C GLY A 35 -36.89 -46.55 -5.73
N ALA A 36 -37.05 -47.16 -6.92
CA ALA A 36 -36.37 -46.73 -8.14
C ALA A 36 -36.78 -45.31 -8.58
N GLY A 37 -38.07 -44.96 -8.51
CA GLY A 37 -38.55 -43.62 -8.89
C GLY A 37 -37.97 -42.51 -8.01
N LYS A 38 -37.92 -42.74 -6.69
CA LYS A 38 -37.30 -41.82 -5.72
C LYS A 38 -35.80 -41.65 -6.00
N SER A 39 -35.09 -42.75 -6.22
CA SER A 39 -33.65 -42.71 -6.51
C SER A 39 -33.33 -41.95 -7.79
N ILE A 40 -34.17 -42.06 -8.83
CA ILE A 40 -33.97 -41.31 -10.08
C ILE A 40 -34.18 -39.82 -9.88
N ILE A 41 -35.19 -39.41 -9.12
CA ILE A 41 -35.44 -38.00 -8.79
C ILE A 41 -34.28 -37.41 -7.99
N ILE A 42 -33.82 -38.12 -6.94
CA ILE A 42 -32.69 -37.67 -6.12
C ILE A 42 -31.40 -37.60 -6.96
N GLY A 43 -31.14 -38.62 -7.79
CA GLY A 43 -29.99 -38.63 -8.68
C GLY A 43 -30.03 -37.47 -9.69
N ALA A 44 -31.20 -37.14 -10.23
CA ALA A 44 -31.37 -35.99 -11.11
C ALA A 44 -31.05 -34.67 -10.40
N LEU A 45 -31.50 -34.50 -9.15
CA LEU A 45 -31.17 -33.32 -8.35
C LEU A 45 -29.67 -33.26 -8.05
N GLN A 46 -29.04 -34.35 -7.61
CA GLN A 46 -27.59 -34.41 -7.40
C GLN A 46 -26.82 -33.98 -8.65
N LEU A 47 -27.23 -34.45 -9.84
CA LEU A 47 -26.65 -34.02 -11.11
C LEU A 47 -26.86 -32.52 -11.37
N LEU A 48 -28.00 -31.94 -11.01
CA LEU A 48 -28.20 -30.48 -11.11
C LEU A 48 -27.35 -29.69 -10.10
N LEU A 49 -27.00 -30.30 -8.97
CA LEU A 49 -26.19 -29.70 -7.90
C LEU A 49 -24.68 -29.93 -8.08
N GLY A 50 -24.24 -30.38 -9.25
CA GLY A 50 -22.81 -30.48 -9.58
C GLY A 50 -22.13 -31.79 -9.20
N GLU A 51 -22.87 -32.87 -8.88
CA GLU A 51 -22.28 -34.21 -8.72
C GLU A 51 -21.68 -34.74 -10.03
N ARG A 52 -20.75 -35.69 -9.98
CA ARG A 52 -20.20 -36.22 -11.24
C ARG A 52 -21.23 -37.07 -11.98
N ALA A 53 -21.39 -36.80 -13.29
CA ALA A 53 -22.27 -37.59 -14.14
C ALA A 53 -21.54 -38.85 -14.61
N ASP A 54 -22.11 -40.02 -14.33
CA ASP A 54 -21.65 -41.30 -14.88
C ASP A 54 -22.43 -41.60 -16.18
N LYS A 55 -21.72 -42.03 -17.22
CA LYS A 55 -22.31 -42.44 -18.49
C LYS A 55 -23.22 -43.67 -18.34
N SER A 56 -23.02 -44.48 -17.29
CA SER A 56 -23.90 -45.60 -16.95
C SER A 56 -25.34 -45.16 -16.62
N LEU A 57 -25.55 -43.88 -16.30
CA LEU A 57 -26.86 -43.30 -16.02
C LEU A 57 -27.64 -42.96 -17.30
N ILE A 58 -27.03 -43.00 -18.48
CA ILE A 58 -27.75 -42.79 -19.74
C ILE A 58 -28.63 -44.01 -20.00
N ARG A 59 -29.92 -43.78 -20.27
CA ARG A 59 -30.87 -44.85 -20.59
C ARG A 59 -30.36 -45.71 -21.76
N THR A 60 -30.50 -47.02 -21.63
CA THR A 60 -30.16 -47.97 -22.70
C THR A 60 -30.87 -47.62 -24.01
N GLY A 61 -30.11 -47.49 -25.09
CA GLY A 61 -30.62 -47.11 -26.41
C GLY A 61 -30.68 -45.60 -26.68
N ALA A 62 -30.22 -44.76 -25.75
CA ALA A 62 -30.09 -43.31 -25.94
C ALA A 62 -28.62 -42.86 -25.95
N ASP A 63 -28.33 -41.81 -26.72
CA ASP A 63 -26.99 -41.20 -26.81
C ASP A 63 -26.83 -39.93 -25.97
N LEU A 64 -27.94 -39.39 -25.47
CA LEU A 64 -28.01 -38.12 -24.75
C LEU A 64 -29.00 -38.21 -23.60
N CYS A 65 -28.54 -37.83 -22.41
CA CYS A 65 -29.35 -37.60 -21.21
C CYS A 65 -29.38 -36.11 -20.88
N THR A 66 -30.54 -35.59 -20.50
CA THR A 66 -30.69 -34.20 -20.04
C THR A 66 -31.50 -34.12 -18.75
N VAL A 67 -31.05 -33.30 -17.83
CA VAL A 67 -31.76 -32.95 -16.59
C VAL A 67 -31.85 -31.43 -16.52
N GLU A 68 -33.03 -30.91 -16.23
CA GLU A 68 -33.31 -29.47 -16.16
C GLU A 68 -34.19 -29.16 -14.96
N ALA A 69 -33.90 -28.06 -14.27
CA ALA A 69 -34.69 -27.58 -13.16
C ALA A 69 -34.89 -26.07 -13.23
N VAL A 70 -36.05 -25.63 -12.73
CA VAL A 70 -36.35 -24.21 -12.52
C VAL A 70 -36.55 -24.00 -11.03
N PHE A 71 -35.78 -23.08 -10.48
CA PHE A 71 -35.97 -22.55 -9.14
C PHE A 71 -36.62 -21.18 -9.25
N ALA A 72 -37.62 -20.90 -8.42
CA ALA A 72 -38.28 -19.60 -8.37
C ALA A 72 -38.23 -19.04 -6.95
N GLY A 73 -38.08 -17.72 -6.80
CA GLY A 73 -38.21 -17.03 -5.52
C GLY A 73 -37.25 -15.86 -5.31
N GLY A 74 -37.65 -14.94 -4.44
CA GLY A 74 -36.89 -13.70 -4.21
C GLY A 74 -35.51 -13.89 -3.57
N ASP A 75 -35.26 -15.00 -2.88
CA ASP A 75 -33.94 -15.31 -2.30
C ASP A 75 -32.87 -15.62 -3.36
N LEU A 76 -33.26 -15.92 -4.61
CA LEU A 76 -32.32 -16.11 -5.72
C LEU A 76 -31.46 -14.86 -5.98
N LYS A 77 -31.96 -13.66 -5.63
CA LYS A 77 -31.20 -12.41 -5.75
C LYS A 77 -29.91 -12.42 -4.93
N LYS A 78 -29.85 -13.22 -3.85
CA LYS A 78 -28.64 -13.40 -3.03
C LYS A 78 -27.51 -14.09 -3.79
N LEU A 79 -27.83 -14.82 -4.86
CA LEU A 79 -26.87 -15.54 -5.70
C LEU A 79 -26.33 -14.67 -6.85
N ASN A 80 -26.96 -13.53 -7.15
CA ASN A 80 -26.57 -12.66 -8.26
C ASN A 80 -25.10 -12.22 -8.25
N PRO A 81 -24.46 -11.89 -7.10
CA PRO A 81 -23.03 -11.60 -7.08
C PRO A 81 -22.18 -12.75 -7.63
N GLN A 82 -22.50 -14.00 -7.25
CA GLN A 82 -21.78 -15.19 -7.73
C GLN A 82 -22.04 -15.46 -9.21
N LEU A 83 -23.27 -15.22 -9.69
CA LEU A 83 -23.62 -15.36 -11.11
C LEU A 83 -22.85 -14.35 -11.97
N VAL A 84 -22.82 -13.07 -11.56
CA VAL A 84 -22.13 -12.01 -12.29
C VAL A 84 -20.62 -12.25 -12.34
N GLU A 85 -20.01 -12.67 -11.22
CA GLU A 85 -18.59 -13.04 -11.18
C GLU A 85 -18.26 -14.21 -12.12
N ALA A 86 -19.19 -15.15 -12.26
CA ALA A 86 -19.10 -16.28 -13.19
C ALA A 86 -19.42 -15.94 -14.65
N GLY A 87 -19.80 -14.69 -14.97
CA GLY A 87 -20.22 -14.28 -16.31
C GLY A 87 -21.60 -14.81 -16.72
N ILE A 88 -22.46 -15.14 -15.75
CA ILE A 88 -23.82 -15.64 -15.94
C ILE A 88 -24.81 -14.50 -15.68
N ASP A 89 -25.87 -14.43 -16.47
CA ASP A 89 -26.90 -13.40 -16.32
C ASP A 89 -27.60 -13.52 -14.94
N PRO A 90 -27.79 -12.39 -14.23
CA PRO A 90 -28.44 -12.37 -12.94
C PRO A 90 -29.89 -12.83 -13.04
N SER A 91 -30.39 -13.45 -11.97
CA SER A 91 -31.77 -13.95 -11.89
C SER A 91 -32.64 -12.97 -11.12
N GLU A 92 -33.76 -12.56 -11.71
CA GLU A 92 -34.75 -11.71 -11.03
C GLU A 92 -35.77 -12.53 -10.25
N ASN A 93 -36.36 -13.54 -10.90
CA ASN A 93 -37.43 -14.38 -10.33
C ASN A 93 -37.15 -15.88 -10.48
N ASP A 94 -36.55 -16.30 -11.59
CA ASP A 94 -36.31 -17.70 -11.92
C ASP A 94 -34.84 -17.95 -12.24
N LEU A 95 -34.32 -19.09 -11.77
CA LEU A 95 -33.00 -19.62 -12.09
C LEU A 95 -33.17 -20.96 -12.78
N ILE A 96 -32.69 -21.06 -14.01
CA ILE A 96 -32.80 -22.26 -14.83
C ILE A 96 -31.46 -22.97 -14.85
N ILE A 97 -31.43 -24.21 -14.36
CA ILE A 97 -30.23 -25.06 -14.38
C ILE A 97 -30.49 -26.22 -15.33
N LYS A 98 -29.58 -26.41 -16.28
CA LYS A 98 -29.66 -27.52 -17.24
C LYS A 98 -28.34 -28.25 -17.34
N ARG A 99 -28.39 -29.57 -17.30
CA ARG A 99 -27.25 -30.43 -17.50
C ARG A 99 -27.53 -31.45 -18.60
N SER A 100 -26.54 -31.66 -19.46
CA SER A 100 -26.62 -32.62 -20.56
C SER A 100 -25.32 -33.39 -20.67
N PHE A 101 -25.39 -34.71 -20.79
CA PHE A 101 -24.23 -35.57 -20.98
C PHE A 101 -24.53 -36.67 -21.99
N SER A 102 -23.52 -37.03 -22.76
CA SER A 102 -23.64 -37.91 -23.92
C SER A 102 -22.67 -39.09 -23.84
N SER A 103 -23.02 -40.17 -24.53
CA SER A 103 -22.15 -41.34 -24.71
C SER A 103 -20.87 -40.97 -25.48
N SER A 104 -21.03 -40.14 -26.53
CA SER A 104 -19.98 -39.74 -27.48
C SER A 104 -19.35 -38.36 -27.18
N ALA A 105 -20.13 -37.42 -26.64
CA ALA A 105 -19.65 -36.09 -26.26
C ALA A 105 -19.45 -35.95 -24.74
N GLY A 106 -18.68 -34.95 -24.31
CA GLY A 106 -18.50 -34.62 -22.89
C GLY A 106 -19.76 -34.07 -22.22
N THR A 107 -19.69 -33.89 -20.90
CA THR A 107 -20.75 -33.27 -20.10
C THR A 107 -20.77 -31.76 -20.29
N ARG A 108 -21.96 -31.18 -20.42
CA ARG A 108 -22.20 -29.73 -20.48
C ARG A 108 -23.22 -29.34 -19.41
N GLN A 109 -23.04 -28.17 -18.84
CA GLN A 109 -23.97 -27.59 -17.87
C GLN A 109 -24.17 -26.11 -18.17
N PHE A 110 -25.37 -25.65 -17.93
CA PHE A 110 -25.84 -24.31 -18.23
C PHE A 110 -26.62 -23.76 -17.04
N ILE A 111 -26.46 -22.47 -16.79
CA ILE A 111 -27.23 -21.71 -15.83
C ILE A 111 -27.77 -20.49 -16.59
N ASN A 112 -29.09 -20.31 -16.59
CA ASN A 112 -29.79 -19.28 -17.39
C ASN A 112 -29.39 -19.28 -18.87
N GLY A 113 -29.07 -20.45 -19.42
CA GLY A 113 -28.62 -20.61 -20.81
C GLY A 113 -27.13 -20.37 -21.05
N SER A 114 -26.40 -19.78 -20.08
CA SER A 114 -24.96 -19.57 -20.18
C SER A 114 -24.18 -20.84 -19.80
N PRO A 115 -23.20 -21.29 -20.62
CA PRO A 115 -22.37 -22.44 -20.28
C PRO A 115 -21.51 -22.16 -19.06
N THR A 116 -21.40 -23.12 -18.14
CA THR A 116 -20.65 -22.95 -16.89
C THR A 116 -19.76 -24.16 -16.55
N THR A 117 -18.96 -24.04 -15.51
CA THR A 117 -18.13 -25.13 -14.99
C THR A 117 -18.86 -25.91 -13.91
N LEU A 118 -18.39 -27.14 -13.65
CA LEU A 118 -18.96 -27.98 -12.59
C LEU A 118 -18.74 -27.38 -11.20
N SER A 119 -17.64 -26.66 -10.99
CA SER A 119 -17.33 -26.02 -9.70
C SER A 119 -18.29 -24.88 -9.38
N ILE A 120 -18.61 -24.03 -10.37
CA ILE A 120 -19.61 -22.96 -10.22
C ILE A 120 -20.98 -23.56 -9.92
N LEU A 121 -21.36 -24.61 -10.66
CA LEU A 121 -22.63 -25.29 -10.44
C LEU A 121 -22.74 -25.89 -9.04
N LYS A 122 -21.67 -26.53 -8.54
CA LYS A 122 -21.62 -27.11 -7.20
C LYS A 122 -21.79 -26.05 -6.11
N ASN A 123 -21.04 -24.96 -6.21
CA ASN A 123 -21.10 -23.86 -5.25
C ASN A 123 -22.50 -23.21 -5.19
N LEU A 124 -23.16 -23.05 -6.35
CA LEU A 124 -24.54 -22.57 -6.41
C LEU A 124 -25.53 -23.61 -5.85
N GLY A 125 -25.32 -24.89 -6.16
CA GLY A 125 -26.16 -26.00 -5.68
C GLY A 125 -26.27 -26.06 -4.15
N ASP A 126 -25.16 -25.86 -3.45
CA ASP A 126 -25.09 -25.87 -1.97
C ASP A 126 -25.97 -24.81 -1.29
N ASN A 127 -26.39 -23.79 -2.04
CA ASN A 127 -27.28 -22.72 -1.59
C ASN A 127 -28.74 -22.91 -2.03
N LEU A 128 -29.01 -23.82 -2.99
CA LEU A 128 -30.33 -24.03 -3.58
C LEU A 128 -31.06 -25.24 -2.98
N VAL A 129 -30.34 -26.32 -2.70
CA VAL A 129 -30.93 -27.57 -2.22
C VAL A 129 -30.04 -28.18 -1.13
N ASP A 130 -30.64 -28.52 0.00
CA ASP A 130 -30.01 -29.30 1.07
C ASP A 130 -30.51 -30.76 0.96
N LEU A 131 -29.62 -31.70 0.66
CA LEU A 131 -29.94 -33.12 0.49
C LEU A 131 -29.47 -33.92 1.72
N HIS A 132 -30.37 -34.67 2.32
CA HIS A 132 -30.08 -35.52 3.48
C HIS A 132 -30.20 -37.00 3.12
N GLY A 133 -29.06 -37.70 3.11
CA GLY A 133 -28.95 -39.14 2.85
C GLY A 133 -27.55 -39.69 3.15
N PRO A 134 -27.33 -41.02 2.97
CA PRO A 134 -26.10 -41.71 3.42
C PRO A 134 -24.79 -41.22 2.78
N HIS A 135 -24.85 -40.62 1.59
CA HIS A 135 -23.68 -40.15 0.83
C HIS A 135 -23.81 -38.69 0.38
N ASP A 136 -24.77 -37.93 0.94
CA ASP A 136 -25.13 -36.60 0.43
C ASP A 136 -24.36 -35.45 1.09
N HIS A 137 -24.38 -34.29 0.43
CA HIS A 137 -23.77 -33.05 0.90
C HIS A 137 -24.48 -32.56 2.17
N GLN A 138 -24.04 -33.05 3.33
CA GLN A 138 -24.63 -32.65 4.59
C GLN A 138 -24.11 -31.25 4.96
N SER A 139 -24.85 -30.24 4.51
CA SER A 139 -24.81 -28.85 4.97
C SER A 139 -24.59 -28.76 6.49
N LEU A 140 -25.24 -29.64 7.27
CA LEU A 140 -25.14 -29.72 8.71
C LEU A 140 -23.76 -30.14 9.24
N LEU A 141 -22.90 -30.78 8.44
CA LEU A 141 -21.53 -31.15 8.83
C LEU A 141 -20.55 -29.97 8.74
N SER A 142 -20.91 -28.91 8.02
CA SER A 142 -20.04 -27.74 7.90
C SER A 142 -20.00 -26.96 9.24
N PRO A 143 -18.83 -26.78 9.86
CA PRO A 143 -18.71 -26.00 11.09
C PRO A 143 -19.24 -24.56 10.95
N GLU A 144 -19.13 -23.97 9.76
CA GLU A 144 -19.64 -22.62 9.49
C GLU A 144 -21.17 -22.58 9.51
N LYS A 145 -21.82 -23.59 8.93
CA LYS A 145 -23.29 -23.70 8.95
C LYS A 145 -23.79 -24.04 10.34
N GLN A 146 -23.08 -24.90 11.09
CA GLN A 146 -23.38 -25.18 12.50
C GLN A 146 -23.30 -23.92 13.37
N LEU A 147 -22.27 -23.09 13.17
CA LEU A 147 -22.15 -21.80 13.85
C LEU A 147 -23.30 -20.85 13.49
N GLY A 148 -23.66 -20.77 12.20
CA GLY A 148 -24.79 -19.97 11.73
C GLY A 148 -26.14 -20.42 12.33
N LEU A 149 -26.35 -21.72 12.52
CA LEU A 149 -27.52 -22.26 13.23
C LEU A 149 -27.55 -21.82 14.69
N LEU A 150 -26.41 -21.88 15.39
CA LEU A 150 -26.31 -21.40 16.76
C LEU A 150 -26.59 -19.89 16.84
N ASP A 151 -26.02 -19.10 15.94
CA ASP A 151 -26.21 -17.64 15.89
C ASP A 151 -27.67 -17.28 15.63
N SER A 152 -28.33 -17.98 14.71
CA SER A 152 -29.76 -17.79 14.41
C SER A 152 -30.64 -18.16 15.62
N PHE A 153 -30.30 -19.25 16.32
CA PHE A 153 -31.00 -19.63 17.55
C PHE A 153 -30.77 -18.63 18.68
N ALA A 154 -29.56 -18.05 18.76
CA ALA A 154 -29.17 -17.05 19.74
C ALA A 154 -29.71 -15.65 19.41
N ARG A 155 -30.23 -15.42 18.20
CA ARG A 155 -30.56 -14.10 17.64
C ARG A 155 -29.36 -13.14 17.68
N ALA A 156 -28.20 -13.64 17.29
CA ALA A 156 -26.93 -12.93 17.36
C ALA A 156 -26.58 -12.14 16.09
N GLU A 157 -27.52 -11.94 15.17
CA GLU A 157 -27.28 -11.34 13.86
C GLU A 157 -26.71 -9.92 13.96
N GLU A 158 -27.20 -9.12 14.91
CA GLU A 158 -26.73 -7.76 15.14
C GLU A 158 -25.29 -7.73 15.65
N GLN A 159 -24.98 -8.53 16.68
CA GLN A 159 -23.63 -8.63 17.26
C GLN A 159 -22.63 -9.23 16.26
N LEU A 160 -23.06 -10.19 15.45
CA LEU A 160 -22.25 -10.76 14.38
C LEU A 160 -21.97 -9.71 13.28
N ALA A 161 -22.96 -8.89 12.92
CA ALA A 161 -22.78 -7.83 11.94
C ALA A 161 -21.81 -6.74 12.45
N GLU A 162 -21.94 -6.35 13.71
CA GLU A 162 -21.03 -5.40 14.37
C GLU A 162 -19.59 -5.94 14.42
N TYR A 163 -19.40 -7.18 14.86
CA TYR A 163 -18.10 -7.83 14.86
C TYR A 163 -17.49 -7.89 13.45
N ARG A 164 -18.26 -8.31 12.45
CA ARG A 164 -17.82 -8.39 11.04
C ARG A 164 -17.39 -7.04 10.50
N LYS A 165 -18.07 -5.96 10.90
CA LYS A 165 -17.70 -4.58 10.51
C LYS A 165 -16.30 -4.24 11.05
N HIS A 166 -16.06 -4.40 12.34
CA HIS A 166 -14.75 -4.13 12.94
C HIS A 166 -13.66 -5.04 12.36
N TYR A 167 -13.94 -6.33 12.18
CA TYR A 167 -13.00 -7.28 11.57
C TYR A 167 -12.58 -6.85 10.16
N ARG A 168 -13.52 -6.47 9.28
CA ARG A 168 -13.21 -6.03 7.90
C ARG A 168 -12.40 -4.74 7.88
N GLN A 169 -12.77 -3.78 8.73
CA GLN A 169 -12.02 -2.53 8.87
C GLN A 169 -10.58 -2.81 9.34
N LEU A 170 -10.40 -3.76 10.28
CA LEU A 170 -9.08 -4.13 10.80
C LEU A 170 -8.22 -4.79 9.73
N GLN A 171 -8.79 -5.72 8.95
CA GLN A 171 -8.08 -6.33 7.82
C GLN A 171 -7.65 -5.30 6.78
N THR A 172 -8.48 -4.27 6.54
CA THR A 172 -8.16 -3.18 5.61
C THR A 172 -6.97 -2.37 6.11
N LEU A 173 -6.99 -1.92 7.37
CA LEU A 173 -5.90 -1.15 7.97
C LEU A 173 -4.60 -1.96 8.08
N LEU A 174 -4.69 -3.25 8.41
CA LEU A 174 -3.52 -4.14 8.44
C LEU A 174 -2.89 -4.29 7.05
N ALA A 175 -3.69 -4.40 5.99
CA ALA A 175 -3.19 -4.46 4.63
C ALA A 175 -2.54 -3.13 4.19
N GLU A 176 -3.14 -1.99 4.55
CA GLU A 176 -2.59 -0.65 4.28
C GLU A 176 -1.26 -0.43 5.02
N HIS A 177 -1.21 -0.77 6.32
CA HIS A 177 0.00 -0.71 7.12
C HIS A 177 1.09 -1.63 6.56
N ALA A 178 0.76 -2.87 6.18
CA ALA A 178 1.73 -3.79 5.59
C ALA A 178 2.30 -3.28 4.26
N ALA A 179 1.47 -2.68 3.39
CA ALA A 179 1.93 -2.06 2.16
C ALA A 179 2.91 -0.90 2.43
N LEU A 180 2.62 -0.09 3.46
CA LEU A 180 3.46 1.01 3.90
C LEU A 180 4.67 0.60 4.77
N ASN A 181 4.76 -0.63 5.28
CA ASN A 181 5.85 -1.02 6.21
C ASN A 181 7.02 -1.77 5.55
N THR A 182 7.18 -1.70 4.23
CA THR A 182 8.05 -2.64 3.50
C THR A 182 9.58 -2.52 3.66
N VAL A 183 10.18 -1.57 4.41
CA VAL A 183 11.62 -1.58 4.78
C VAL A 183 11.88 -0.59 5.93
N GLU A 184 12.06 -1.05 7.18
CA GLU A 184 12.21 -0.16 8.36
C GLU A 184 13.69 0.20 8.69
N THR A 185 14.61 -0.77 8.69
CA THR A 185 15.94 -0.56 9.31
C THR A 185 16.91 0.30 8.50
N ALA A 186 16.80 0.34 7.17
CA ALA A 186 17.64 1.20 6.33
C ALA A 186 17.20 2.68 6.37
N ARG A 187 15.99 2.98 6.84
CA ARG A 187 15.38 4.32 6.74
C ARG A 187 15.72 5.25 7.87
N GLU A 188 15.79 4.77 9.10
CA GLU A 188 16.21 5.61 10.24
C GLU A 188 17.63 6.14 10.02
N GLN A 189 18.52 5.29 9.53
CA GLN A 189 19.88 5.69 9.15
C GLN A 189 19.89 6.70 7.99
N GLU A 190 18.99 6.55 7.01
CA GLU A 190 18.82 7.51 5.91
C GLU A 190 18.32 8.87 6.43
N LEU A 191 17.35 8.89 7.35
CA LEU A 191 16.83 10.12 7.97
C LEU A 191 17.89 10.87 8.77
N ASP A 192 18.66 10.17 9.60
CA ASP A 192 19.72 10.79 10.40
C ASP A 192 20.82 11.39 9.51
N LEU A 193 21.19 10.69 8.44
CA LEU A 193 22.12 11.20 7.44
C LEU A 193 21.57 12.46 6.76
N LEU A 194 20.32 12.42 6.27
CA LEU A 194 19.68 13.55 5.61
C LEU A 194 19.58 14.75 6.54
N ARG A 195 19.20 14.56 7.82
CA ARG A 195 19.15 15.63 8.82
C ARG A 195 20.51 16.27 9.04
N HIS A 196 21.57 15.47 9.17
CA HIS A 196 22.93 15.99 9.31
C HIS A 196 23.34 16.83 8.08
N GLN A 197 23.09 16.32 6.87
CA GLN A 197 23.42 17.01 5.62
C GLN A 197 22.67 18.34 5.47
N ILE A 198 21.35 18.33 5.76
CA ILE A 198 20.52 19.54 5.70
C ILE A 198 21.02 20.58 6.71
N ASN A 199 21.29 20.17 7.96
CA ASN A 199 21.77 21.08 9.00
C ASN A 199 23.15 21.67 8.67
N GLU A 200 24.06 20.87 8.12
CA GLU A 200 25.39 21.33 7.70
C GLU A 200 25.28 22.39 6.58
N ILE A 201 24.42 22.16 5.59
CA ILE A 201 24.23 23.10 4.47
C ILE A 201 23.46 24.36 4.92
N SER A 202 22.41 24.20 5.73
CA SER A 202 21.59 25.33 6.18
C SER A 202 22.34 26.24 7.13
N SER A 203 23.16 25.69 8.04
CA SER A 203 24.00 26.49 8.95
C SER A 203 25.08 27.30 8.22
N ALA A 204 25.49 26.86 7.03
CA ALA A 204 26.43 27.58 6.19
C ALA A 204 25.85 28.85 5.54
N ASN A 205 24.52 29.05 5.53
CA ASN A 205 23.85 30.23 4.98
C ASN A 205 24.43 30.66 3.62
N LEU A 206 24.45 29.73 2.67
CA LEU A 206 25.03 29.95 1.34
C LEU A 206 24.14 30.88 0.51
N VAL A 207 24.75 31.85 -0.18
CA VAL A 207 24.05 32.71 -1.13
C VAL A 207 24.61 32.47 -2.54
N ALA A 208 23.72 32.36 -3.53
CA ALA A 208 24.13 32.17 -4.92
C ALA A 208 24.93 33.39 -5.42
N GLY A 209 26.10 33.16 -6.01
CA GLY A 209 27.00 34.21 -6.50
C GLY A 209 27.91 34.84 -5.43
N GLU A 210 27.80 34.44 -4.16
CA GLU A 210 28.67 34.94 -3.08
C GLU A 210 30.13 34.50 -3.25
N GLU A 211 30.35 33.29 -3.78
CA GLU A 211 31.68 32.68 -3.92
C GLU A 211 32.64 33.54 -4.73
N GLU A 212 32.20 34.03 -5.89
CA GLU A 212 33.01 34.85 -6.80
C GLU A 212 33.44 36.16 -6.12
N GLU A 213 32.51 36.80 -5.39
CA GLU A 213 32.78 38.03 -4.66
C GLU A 213 33.78 37.82 -3.52
N ILE A 214 33.59 36.75 -2.74
CA ILE A 214 34.48 36.39 -1.63
C ILE A 214 35.87 35.99 -2.15
N GLU A 215 35.96 35.27 -3.27
CA GLU A 215 37.25 34.88 -3.85
C GLU A 215 38.06 36.08 -4.35
N ILE A 216 37.39 37.07 -4.98
CA ILE A 216 38.03 38.33 -5.40
C ILE A 216 38.57 39.08 -4.17
N ARG A 217 37.74 39.23 -3.12
CA ARG A 217 38.14 39.91 -1.88
C ARG A 217 39.28 39.17 -1.17
N TYR A 218 39.24 37.83 -1.11
CA TYR A 218 40.28 37.02 -0.50
C TYR A 218 41.61 37.11 -1.28
N LYS A 219 41.59 37.07 -2.61
CA LYS A 219 42.80 37.27 -3.44
C LYS A 219 43.44 38.63 -3.20
N LEU A 220 42.65 39.70 -3.07
CA LEU A 220 43.17 41.02 -2.77
C LEU A 220 43.76 41.09 -1.35
N ALA A 221 43.01 40.59 -0.35
CA ALA A 221 43.40 40.62 1.06
C ALA A 221 44.64 39.75 1.35
N SER A 222 44.69 38.53 0.83
CA SER A 222 45.84 37.62 1.00
C SER A 222 47.13 38.16 0.37
N ASN A 223 47.02 38.92 -0.72
CA ASN A 223 48.17 39.56 -1.38
C ASN A 223 48.47 40.97 -0.85
N SER A 224 47.69 41.51 0.09
CA SER A 224 47.80 42.92 0.52
C SER A 224 49.20 43.27 1.05
N LYS A 225 49.84 42.36 1.80
CA LYS A 225 51.24 42.56 2.24
C LYS A 225 52.22 42.71 1.05
N ARG A 226 52.05 41.90 0.01
CA ARG A 226 52.90 41.95 -1.19
C ARG A 226 52.59 43.19 -2.04
N LEU A 227 51.32 43.57 -2.14
CA LEU A 227 50.86 44.77 -2.85
C LEU A 227 51.42 46.04 -2.19
N ILE A 228 51.35 46.16 -0.86
CA ILE A 228 51.94 47.26 -0.09
C ILE A 228 53.44 47.32 -0.33
N GLN A 229 54.15 46.18 -0.19
CA GLN A 229 55.59 46.12 -0.42
C GLN A 229 56.00 46.61 -1.81
N LEU A 230 55.29 46.18 -2.85
CA LEU A 230 55.59 46.59 -4.23
C LEU A 230 55.25 48.06 -4.47
N ALA A 231 54.10 48.53 -4.00
CA ALA A 231 53.68 49.92 -4.17
C ALA A 231 54.62 50.90 -3.45
N SER A 232 54.99 50.62 -2.19
CA SER A 232 55.96 51.41 -1.44
C SER A 232 57.36 51.35 -2.08
N ALA A 233 57.81 50.19 -2.55
CA ALA A 233 59.10 50.08 -3.21
C ALA A 233 59.16 50.89 -4.52
N ILE A 234 58.08 50.91 -5.30
CA ILE A 234 58.00 51.73 -6.53
C ILE A 234 57.97 53.22 -6.17
N ALA A 235 57.14 53.64 -5.21
CA ALA A 235 57.06 55.04 -4.78
C ALA A 235 58.41 55.56 -4.25
N ASN A 236 59.11 54.76 -3.44
CA ASN A 236 60.42 55.13 -2.93
C ASN A 236 61.45 55.33 -4.06
N LYS A 237 61.49 54.40 -5.04
CA LYS A 237 62.38 54.51 -6.20
C LYS A 237 62.10 55.72 -7.08
N LEU A 238 60.82 56.11 -7.17
CA LEU A 238 60.42 57.27 -7.95
C LEU A 238 60.73 58.58 -7.23
N SER A 239 60.52 58.67 -5.92
CA SER A 239 60.51 59.96 -5.21
C SER A 239 61.35 60.09 -3.94
N GLU A 240 61.51 59.04 -3.12
CA GLU A 240 62.01 59.17 -1.73
C GLU A 240 63.46 58.69 -1.52
N GLU A 241 63.97 57.81 -2.38
CA GLU A 241 65.33 57.27 -2.30
C GLU A 241 66.38 58.32 -2.74
N ASP A 242 67.58 58.30 -2.14
CA ASP A 242 68.69 59.16 -2.59
C ASP A 242 69.08 58.79 -4.03
N GLY A 243 68.98 59.76 -4.94
CA GLY A 243 69.14 59.52 -6.38
C GLY A 243 67.89 58.94 -7.05
N SER A 244 66.69 59.18 -6.51
CA SER A 244 65.42 58.80 -7.12
C SER A 244 65.27 59.28 -8.57
N VAL A 245 64.38 58.61 -9.32
CA VAL A 245 64.15 58.96 -10.72
C VAL A 245 63.72 60.43 -10.85
N LEU A 246 62.83 60.91 -9.98
CA LEU A 246 62.39 62.32 -10.01
C LEU A 246 63.52 63.29 -9.65
N SER A 247 64.44 62.94 -8.74
CA SER A 247 65.59 63.81 -8.44
C SER A 247 66.54 63.93 -9.63
N GLN A 248 66.83 62.82 -10.32
CA GLN A 248 67.68 62.80 -11.52
C GLN A 248 67.02 63.53 -12.70
N LEU A 249 65.71 63.39 -12.87
CA LEU A 249 64.96 64.14 -13.87
C LEU A 249 64.95 65.64 -13.54
N ALA A 250 64.87 66.03 -12.26
CA ALA A 250 64.95 67.44 -11.87
C ALA A 250 66.32 68.06 -12.25
N GLU A 251 67.40 67.31 -12.13
CA GLU A 251 68.73 67.72 -12.61
C GLU A 251 68.77 67.85 -14.13
N THR A 252 68.19 66.89 -14.84
CA THR A 252 68.12 66.90 -16.31
C THR A 252 67.26 68.06 -16.82
N GLN A 253 66.18 68.40 -16.13
CA GLN A 253 65.36 69.58 -16.42
C GLN A 253 66.16 70.89 -16.27
N ARG A 254 67.09 70.98 -15.30
CA ARG A 254 67.97 72.16 -15.16
C ARG A 254 68.89 72.28 -16.36
N LEU A 255 69.50 71.18 -16.80
CA LEU A 255 70.35 71.13 -18.00
C LEU A 255 69.56 71.47 -19.27
N LEU A 256 68.34 70.96 -19.42
CA LEU A 256 67.45 71.29 -20.54
C LEU A 256 67.09 72.78 -20.58
N ARG A 257 66.85 73.40 -19.42
CA ARG A 257 66.60 74.86 -19.35
C ARG A 257 67.84 75.68 -19.69
N GLU A 258 69.03 75.20 -19.33
CA GLU A 258 70.28 75.85 -19.76
C GLU A 258 70.49 75.72 -21.27
N LEU A 259 70.21 74.54 -21.83
CA LEU A 259 70.28 74.30 -23.26
C LEU A 259 69.27 75.14 -24.04
N GLU A 260 68.04 75.29 -23.54
CA GLU A 260 66.98 76.12 -24.13
C GLU A 260 67.35 77.62 -24.17
N LYS A 261 68.13 78.11 -23.19
CA LYS A 261 68.68 79.48 -23.21
C LYS A 261 69.70 79.69 -24.33
N ILE A 262 70.37 78.63 -24.78
CA ILE A 262 71.36 78.66 -25.86
C ILE A 262 70.67 78.45 -27.21
N ASP A 263 69.76 77.47 -27.30
CA ASP A 263 69.00 77.12 -28.50
C ASP A 263 67.51 76.95 -28.19
N SER A 264 66.73 77.97 -28.58
CA SER A 264 65.29 78.00 -28.40
C SER A 264 64.53 76.88 -29.14
N SER A 265 65.13 76.23 -30.15
CA SER A 265 64.49 75.12 -30.88
C SER A 265 64.27 73.88 -29.99
N ILE A 266 64.96 73.80 -28.85
CA ILE A 266 64.88 72.70 -27.89
C ILE A 266 63.68 72.83 -26.93
N ALA A 267 62.96 73.96 -26.92
CA ALA A 267 61.83 74.22 -26.01
C ALA A 267 60.76 73.10 -26.00
N GLN A 268 60.48 72.48 -27.15
CA GLN A 268 59.55 71.35 -27.24
C GLN A 268 59.98 70.13 -26.39
N PHE A 269 61.28 69.84 -26.31
CA PHE A 269 61.82 68.74 -25.51
C PHE A 269 61.82 69.08 -24.02
N SER A 270 62.13 70.33 -23.67
CA SER A 270 62.04 70.87 -22.30
C SER A 270 60.61 70.77 -21.75
N SER A 271 59.61 71.12 -22.59
CA SER A 271 58.19 70.99 -22.25
C SER A 271 57.76 69.52 -22.11
N ALA A 272 58.15 68.65 -23.05
CA ALA A 272 57.81 67.22 -22.99
C ALA A 272 58.40 66.55 -21.73
N HIS A 273 59.66 66.86 -21.41
CA HIS A 273 60.31 66.36 -20.19
C HIS A 273 59.59 66.83 -18.92
N ALA A 274 59.20 68.11 -18.85
CA ALA A 274 58.45 68.64 -17.71
C ALA A 274 57.11 67.91 -17.53
N THR A 275 56.41 67.58 -18.61
CA THR A 275 55.17 66.77 -18.58
C THR A 275 55.44 65.37 -18.02
N SER A 276 56.48 64.67 -18.50
CA SER A 276 56.82 63.33 -18.00
C SER A 276 57.21 63.32 -16.51
N VAL A 277 57.86 64.39 -16.02
CA VAL A 277 58.16 64.54 -14.59
C VAL A 277 56.88 64.65 -13.76
N VAL A 278 55.89 65.41 -14.24
CA VAL A 278 54.59 65.53 -13.57
C VAL A 278 53.88 64.17 -13.55
N GLU A 279 53.82 63.46 -14.67
CA GLU A 279 53.19 62.13 -14.75
C GLU A 279 53.83 61.12 -13.80
N LEU A 280 55.16 61.06 -13.73
CA LEU A 280 55.88 60.18 -12.80
C LEU A 280 55.66 60.56 -11.33
N SER A 281 55.56 61.86 -11.04
CA SER A 281 55.24 62.35 -9.70
C SER A 281 53.82 61.96 -9.27
N GLU A 282 52.86 62.05 -10.18
CA GLU A 282 51.47 61.62 -9.94
C GLU A 282 51.40 60.10 -9.71
N ILE A 283 52.11 59.30 -10.50
CA ILE A 283 52.19 57.84 -10.31
C ILE A 283 52.76 57.50 -8.92
N SER A 284 53.87 58.14 -8.52
CA SER A 284 54.47 57.93 -7.21
C SER A 284 53.48 58.23 -6.09
N ARG A 285 52.80 59.38 -6.16
CA ARG A 285 51.81 59.79 -5.16
C ARG A 285 50.59 58.86 -5.13
N ALA A 286 50.13 58.41 -6.30
CA ALA A 286 49.03 57.47 -6.41
C ALA A 286 49.38 56.11 -5.77
N LEU A 287 50.60 55.61 -5.97
CA LEU A 287 51.09 54.36 -5.37
C LEU A 287 51.30 54.47 -3.86
N SER A 288 51.82 55.59 -3.35
CA SER A 288 51.87 55.85 -1.90
C SER A 288 50.48 55.85 -1.28
N SER A 289 49.53 56.57 -1.89
CA SER A 289 48.14 56.58 -1.42
C SER A 289 47.45 55.21 -1.52
N TYR A 290 47.78 54.42 -2.55
CA TYR A 290 47.30 53.05 -2.70
C TYR A 290 47.83 52.14 -1.58
N ALA A 291 49.13 52.23 -1.25
CA ALA A 291 49.74 51.46 -0.17
C ALA A 291 49.15 51.83 1.21
N GLU A 292 48.88 53.12 1.46
CA GLU A 292 48.24 53.60 2.70
C GLU A 292 46.79 53.12 2.85
N LYS A 293 46.06 53.01 1.74
CA LYS A 293 44.65 52.54 1.73
C LYS A 293 44.52 51.03 1.91
N LEU A 294 45.56 50.27 1.58
CA LEU A 294 45.62 48.83 1.83
C LEU A 294 45.86 48.59 3.32
N ASP A 295 44.80 48.69 4.11
CA ASP A 295 44.83 48.32 5.52
C ASP A 295 44.71 46.79 5.65
N LEU A 296 45.66 46.18 6.36
CA LEU A 296 45.68 44.74 6.63
C LEU A 296 44.88 44.49 7.89
N ASP A 297 43.55 44.43 7.81
CA ASP A 297 42.72 43.95 8.92
C ASP A 297 42.85 42.42 9.03
N PRO A 298 43.60 41.89 10.03
CA PRO A 298 43.84 40.45 10.13
C PRO A 298 42.56 39.68 10.46
N GLN A 299 41.57 40.33 11.09
CA GLN A 299 40.30 39.70 11.44
C GLN A 299 39.43 39.51 10.19
N GLN A 300 39.41 40.49 9.28
CA GLN A 300 38.71 40.36 8.00
C GLN A 300 39.33 39.29 7.10
N LEU A 301 40.66 39.24 7.03
CA LEU A 301 41.35 38.19 6.27
C LEU A 301 41.02 36.80 6.83
N ALA A 302 41.08 36.62 8.15
CA ALA A 302 40.74 35.35 8.80
C ALA A 302 39.27 34.94 8.54
N ALA A 303 38.33 35.90 8.56
CA ALA A 303 36.93 35.64 8.24
C ALA A 303 36.72 35.22 6.78
N LEU A 304 37.39 35.88 5.83
CA LEU A 304 37.37 35.51 4.41
C LEU A 304 37.95 34.11 4.20
N GLU A 305 39.08 33.81 4.86
CA GLU A 305 39.77 32.53 4.77
C GLU A 305 38.92 31.37 5.33
N GLN A 306 38.23 31.61 6.46
CA GLN A 306 37.24 30.68 6.99
C GLN A 306 36.06 30.47 6.03
N ARG A 307 35.55 31.53 5.40
CA ARG A 307 34.44 31.45 4.45
C ARG A 307 34.82 30.66 3.20
N VAL A 308 36.01 30.90 2.64
CA VAL A 308 36.56 30.14 1.50
C VAL A 308 36.74 28.66 1.85
N SER A 309 37.32 28.37 3.02
CA SER A 309 37.51 26.99 3.50
C SER A 309 36.18 26.24 3.68
N LEU A 310 35.15 26.94 4.18
CA LEU A 310 33.79 26.40 4.29
C LEU A 310 33.23 26.04 2.91
N PHE A 311 33.35 26.92 1.92
CA PHE A 311 32.91 26.65 0.55
C PHE A 311 33.60 25.42 -0.04
N GLU A 312 34.92 25.31 0.07
CA GLU A 312 35.66 24.14 -0.42
C GLU A 312 35.24 22.84 0.27
N THR A 313 35.04 22.88 1.59
CA THR A 313 34.60 21.71 2.36
C THR A 313 33.21 21.22 1.91
N LEU A 314 32.26 22.15 1.73
CA LEU A 314 30.91 21.84 1.30
C LEU A 314 30.87 21.38 -0.16
N LYS A 315 31.65 22.01 -1.04
CA LYS A 315 31.77 21.56 -2.43
C LYS A 315 32.28 20.12 -2.51
N ARG A 316 33.35 19.80 -1.77
CA ARG A 316 33.90 18.43 -1.74
C ARG A 316 32.89 17.39 -1.26
N LYS A 317 31.97 17.76 -0.36
CA LYS A 317 30.96 16.84 0.19
C LYS A 317 29.69 16.73 -0.66
N TYR A 318 29.24 17.83 -1.26
CA TYR A 318 27.85 17.95 -1.76
C TYR A 318 27.71 18.42 -3.21
N GLY A 319 28.79 18.88 -3.88
CA GLY A 319 28.73 19.27 -5.30
C GLY A 319 29.91 20.13 -5.77
N GLY A 320 30.20 20.17 -7.07
CA GLY A 320 31.33 20.92 -7.64
C GLY A 320 31.21 22.45 -7.55
N SER A 321 30.04 22.99 -7.19
CA SER A 321 29.78 24.43 -7.04
C SER A 321 28.80 24.73 -5.91
N ILE A 322 28.77 25.96 -5.40
CA ILE A 322 27.80 26.38 -4.36
C ILE A 322 26.35 26.19 -4.81
N ALA A 323 26.06 26.43 -6.09
CA ALA A 323 24.72 26.18 -6.65
C ALA A 323 24.33 24.70 -6.55
N GLU A 324 25.26 23.78 -6.82
CA GLU A 324 25.04 22.34 -6.68
C GLU A 324 24.84 21.93 -5.23
N VAL A 325 25.59 22.53 -4.29
CA VAL A 325 25.43 22.30 -2.84
C VAL A 325 24.04 22.73 -2.35
N ILE A 326 23.57 23.91 -2.75
CA ILE A 326 22.22 24.40 -2.40
C ILE A 326 21.16 23.44 -2.97
N ALA A 327 21.27 23.09 -4.25
CA ALA A 327 20.34 22.17 -4.90
C ALA A 327 20.38 20.76 -4.26
N PHE A 328 21.53 20.32 -3.75
CA PHE A 328 21.63 19.09 -2.97
C PHE A 328 20.84 19.19 -1.67
N GLY A 329 20.99 20.28 -0.92
CA GLY A 329 20.24 20.53 0.32
C GLY A 329 18.72 20.52 0.10
N GLU A 330 18.24 21.14 -0.97
CA GLU A 330 16.81 21.12 -1.35
C GLU A 330 16.31 19.70 -1.66
N ARG A 331 17.07 18.92 -2.43
CA ARG A 331 16.74 17.52 -2.73
C ARG A 331 16.74 16.66 -1.48
N ALA A 332 17.69 16.86 -0.58
CA ALA A 332 17.76 16.16 0.70
C ALA A 332 16.54 16.48 1.58
N ALA A 333 16.14 17.76 1.66
CA ALA A 333 14.96 18.18 2.41
C ALA A 333 13.65 17.62 1.82
N GLU A 334 13.51 17.60 0.49
CA GLU A 334 12.38 16.97 -0.19
C GLU A 334 12.31 15.46 0.09
N ARG A 335 13.46 14.79 0.07
CA ARG A 335 13.56 13.36 0.38
C ARG A 335 13.17 13.07 1.82
N MET A 336 13.68 13.86 2.77
CA MET A 336 13.38 13.73 4.19
C MET A 336 11.87 13.90 4.46
N ARG A 337 11.23 14.92 3.88
CA ARG A 337 9.78 15.15 4.00
C ARG A 337 8.95 13.95 3.52
N LYS A 338 9.36 13.29 2.44
CA LYS A 338 8.67 12.10 1.91
C LYS A 338 8.78 10.90 2.86
N ILE A 339 9.91 10.76 3.54
CA ILE A 339 10.12 9.69 4.51
C ILE A 339 9.34 10.00 5.80
N GLU A 340 9.48 11.20 6.37
CA GLU A 340 8.78 11.60 7.59
C GLU A 340 7.25 11.58 7.44
N GLY A 341 6.71 11.99 6.29
CA GLY A 341 5.27 11.91 6.01
C GLY A 341 4.72 10.48 5.98
N ARG A 342 5.56 9.50 5.59
CA ARG A 342 5.21 8.09 5.62
C ARG A 342 5.26 7.52 7.04
N ASP A 343 6.25 7.88 7.84
CA ASP A 343 6.38 7.39 9.22
C ASP A 343 5.25 7.93 10.11
N ALA A 344 4.88 9.21 9.93
CA ALA A 344 3.72 9.79 10.60
C ALA A 344 2.42 9.04 10.24
N GLU A 345 2.28 8.62 8.98
CA GLU A 345 1.13 7.84 8.52
C GLU A 345 1.13 6.41 9.07
N LEU A 346 2.30 5.76 9.15
CA LEU A 346 2.45 4.45 9.80
C LEU A 346 2.07 4.52 11.28
N GLU A 347 2.51 5.56 12.00
CA GLU A 347 2.16 5.76 13.42
C GLU A 347 0.66 6.01 13.60
N ARG A 348 0.03 6.79 12.69
CA ARG A 348 -1.42 6.99 12.66
C ARG A 348 -2.16 5.66 12.48
N LEU A 349 -1.77 4.87 11.47
CA LEU A 349 -2.36 3.56 11.18
C LEU A 349 -2.18 2.57 12.34
N ALA A 350 -1.01 2.55 12.98
CA ALA A 350 -0.76 1.68 14.14
C ALA A 350 -1.70 2.00 15.31
N LYS A 351 -1.95 3.28 15.60
CA LYS A 351 -2.92 3.71 16.63
C LYS A 351 -4.36 3.33 16.27
N GLU A 352 -4.73 3.48 15.00
CA GLU A 352 -6.08 3.10 14.53
C GLU A 352 -6.30 1.59 14.57
N ILE A 353 -5.29 0.80 14.20
CA ILE A 353 -5.30 -0.67 14.30
C ILE A 353 -5.55 -1.09 15.76
N GLU A 354 -4.87 -0.48 16.72
CA GLU A 354 -5.01 -0.86 18.12
C GLU A 354 -6.40 -0.51 18.69
N ASN A 355 -6.89 0.71 18.43
CA ASN A 355 -8.25 1.09 18.81
C ASN A 355 -9.31 0.15 18.19
N LEU A 356 -9.12 -0.23 16.93
CA LEU A 356 -10.07 -1.11 16.25
C LEU A 356 -9.99 -2.56 16.73
N ARG A 357 -8.81 -3.02 17.17
CA ARG A 357 -8.66 -4.32 17.87
C ARG A 357 -9.44 -4.33 19.17
N GLU A 358 -9.39 -3.26 19.96
CA GLU A 358 -10.19 -3.15 21.20
C GLU A 358 -11.69 -3.23 20.90
N GLN A 359 -12.17 -2.50 19.88
CA GLN A 359 -13.57 -2.54 19.45
C GLN A 359 -13.99 -3.92 18.92
N MET A 360 -13.14 -4.58 18.14
CA MET A 360 -13.35 -5.94 17.66
C MET A 360 -13.41 -6.94 18.82
N ASN A 361 -12.51 -6.81 19.81
CA ASN A 361 -12.49 -7.65 21.00
C ASN A 361 -13.76 -7.49 21.83
N HIS A 362 -14.20 -6.24 22.05
CA HIS A 362 -15.44 -5.97 22.76
C HIS A 362 -16.67 -6.60 22.08
N SER A 363 -16.82 -6.37 20.78
CA SER A 363 -17.94 -6.93 20.00
C SER A 363 -17.86 -8.47 19.90
N GLY A 364 -16.66 -9.04 19.77
CA GLY A 364 -16.47 -10.49 19.74
C GLY A 364 -16.74 -11.17 21.09
N GLU A 365 -16.41 -10.54 22.22
CA GLU A 365 -16.80 -11.02 23.54
C GLU A 365 -18.31 -10.99 23.76
N ALA A 366 -18.99 -9.94 23.28
CA ALA A 366 -20.44 -9.85 23.34
C ALA A 366 -21.10 -11.00 22.56
N LEU A 367 -20.62 -11.27 21.34
CA LEU A 367 -21.05 -12.40 20.51
C LEU A 367 -20.80 -13.75 21.21
N ARG A 368 -19.61 -13.95 21.77
CA ARG A 368 -19.25 -15.16 22.52
C ARG A 368 -20.14 -15.39 23.74
N LYS A 369 -20.50 -14.33 24.47
CA LYS A 369 -21.43 -14.40 25.62
C LYS A 369 -22.81 -14.87 25.19
N LEU A 370 -23.32 -14.43 24.03
CA LEU A 370 -24.59 -14.90 23.48
C LEU A 370 -24.51 -16.39 23.11
N ARG A 371 -23.48 -16.79 22.36
CA ARG A 371 -23.25 -18.18 21.95
C ARG A 371 -23.14 -19.12 23.15
N THR A 372 -22.37 -18.74 24.16
CA THR A 372 -22.18 -19.52 25.39
C THR A 372 -23.49 -19.75 26.14
N LYS A 373 -24.39 -18.75 26.16
CA LYS A 373 -25.73 -18.87 26.77
C LYS A 373 -26.70 -19.68 25.91
N ALA A 374 -26.54 -19.64 24.59
CA ALA A 374 -27.44 -20.27 23.63
C ALA A 374 -27.14 -21.76 23.39
N ALA A 375 -25.86 -22.15 23.36
CA ALA A 375 -25.42 -23.52 23.11
C ALA A 375 -26.08 -24.59 24.02
N PRO A 376 -26.15 -24.42 25.36
CA PRO A 376 -26.83 -25.41 26.21
C PRO A 376 -28.34 -25.44 25.96
N LYS A 377 -28.97 -24.28 25.69
CA LYS A 377 -30.42 -24.19 25.39
C LYS A 377 -30.77 -24.85 24.07
N LEU A 378 -29.93 -24.67 23.04
CA LEU A 378 -30.07 -25.34 21.76
C LEU A 378 -29.96 -26.85 21.94
N SER A 379 -28.94 -27.28 22.70
CA SER A 379 -28.71 -28.70 23.00
C SER A 379 -29.92 -29.35 23.70
N GLU A 380 -30.48 -28.68 24.70
CA GLU A 380 -31.68 -29.16 25.41
C GLU A 380 -32.90 -29.23 24.50
N ASN A 381 -33.13 -28.21 23.67
CA ASN A 381 -34.25 -28.19 22.74
C ASN A 381 -34.14 -29.33 21.72
N ILE A 382 -32.97 -29.56 21.14
CA ILE A 382 -32.73 -30.66 20.20
C ILE A 382 -32.93 -32.02 20.90
N ARG A 383 -32.36 -32.22 22.10
CA ARG A 383 -32.58 -33.46 22.89
C ARG A 383 -34.05 -33.73 23.14
N ARG A 384 -34.86 -32.71 23.42
CA ARG A 384 -36.31 -32.86 23.63
C ARG A 384 -37.00 -33.36 22.35
N ASN A 385 -36.74 -32.72 21.20
CA ASN A 385 -37.35 -33.13 19.93
C ASN A 385 -36.87 -34.53 19.48
N LEU A 386 -35.61 -34.90 19.77
CA LEU A 386 -35.08 -36.23 19.48
C LEU A 386 -35.84 -37.35 20.22
N ARG A 387 -36.32 -37.08 21.45
CA ARG A 387 -37.13 -38.06 22.19
C ARG A 387 -38.45 -38.37 21.48
N ASP A 388 -39.08 -37.35 20.89
CA ASP A 388 -40.34 -37.51 20.14
C ASP A 388 -40.12 -38.29 18.84
N LEU A 389 -38.92 -38.22 18.26
CA LEU A 389 -38.48 -39.00 17.10
C LEU A 389 -38.02 -40.43 17.46
N GLY A 390 -38.17 -40.87 18.71
CA GLY A 390 -37.83 -42.22 19.17
C GLY A 390 -36.43 -42.36 19.79
N PHE A 391 -35.60 -41.32 19.78
CA PHE A 391 -34.27 -41.32 20.39
C PHE A 391 -34.34 -40.94 21.88
N ARG A 392 -34.95 -41.80 22.70
CA ARG A 392 -35.26 -41.49 24.11
C ARG A 392 -34.03 -41.25 25.00
N GLN A 393 -32.90 -41.86 24.66
CA GLN A 393 -31.68 -41.86 25.46
C GLN A 393 -30.46 -41.32 24.68
N SER A 394 -30.66 -40.63 23.56
CA SER A 394 -29.57 -40.04 22.78
C SER A 394 -28.94 -38.83 23.47
N GLY A 395 -27.63 -38.68 23.32
CA GLY A 395 -26.88 -37.47 23.67
C GLY A 395 -26.82 -36.49 22.49
N PHE A 396 -26.89 -35.20 22.78
CA PHE A 396 -26.61 -34.15 21.79
C PHE A 396 -25.98 -32.94 22.47
N GLU A 397 -24.92 -32.35 21.93
CA GLU A 397 -24.25 -31.19 22.50
C GLU A 397 -23.75 -30.26 21.39
N ALA A 398 -24.16 -28.99 21.43
CA ALA A 398 -23.52 -27.93 20.66
C ALA A 398 -22.29 -27.45 21.44
N LYS A 399 -21.12 -28.00 21.10
CA LYS A 399 -19.87 -27.69 21.78
C LYS A 399 -19.24 -26.43 21.19
N LEU A 400 -19.10 -25.40 22.02
CA LEU A 400 -18.43 -24.16 21.67
C LEU A 400 -16.95 -24.23 22.06
N SER A 401 -16.06 -23.96 21.13
CA SER A 401 -14.61 -23.95 21.34
C SER A 401 -14.04 -22.58 20.97
N ALA A 402 -13.08 -22.07 21.76
CA ALA A 402 -12.35 -20.86 21.42
C ALA A 402 -11.41 -21.11 20.23
N LEU A 403 -11.27 -20.12 19.35
CA LEU A 403 -10.27 -20.09 18.30
C LEU A 403 -9.00 -19.38 18.79
N ASP A 404 -7.84 -19.84 18.32
CA ASP A 404 -6.55 -19.19 18.61
C ASP A 404 -6.45 -17.80 17.96
N GLU A 405 -7.06 -17.65 16.78
CA GLU A 405 -7.08 -16.40 16.04
C GLU A 405 -8.52 -15.96 15.69
N PRO A 406 -8.80 -14.64 15.72
CA PRO A 406 -10.04 -14.07 15.23
C PRO A 406 -10.34 -14.45 13.78
N ARG A 407 -11.56 -14.91 13.52
CA ARG A 407 -12.05 -15.20 12.16
C ARG A 407 -13.21 -14.29 11.79
N PRO A 408 -13.60 -14.18 10.50
CA PRO A 408 -14.73 -13.34 10.09
C PRO A 408 -16.06 -13.61 10.82
N ASN A 409 -16.20 -14.78 11.46
CA ASN A 409 -17.39 -15.21 12.18
C ASN A 409 -17.23 -15.18 13.71
N GLY A 410 -16.17 -14.57 14.25
CA GLY A 410 -15.96 -14.41 15.70
C GLY A 410 -14.76 -15.18 16.25
N PHE A 411 -14.75 -15.32 17.58
CA PHE A 411 -13.69 -15.98 18.35
C PHE A 411 -13.97 -17.45 18.66
N ASP A 412 -15.08 -17.98 18.16
CA ASP A 412 -15.54 -19.31 18.53
C ASP A 412 -15.83 -20.15 17.28
N SER A 413 -15.58 -21.44 17.40
CA SER A 413 -16.15 -22.48 16.54
C SER A 413 -17.20 -23.26 17.30
N VAL A 414 -18.16 -23.81 16.55
CA VAL A 414 -19.19 -24.72 17.09
C VAL A 414 -19.03 -26.06 16.40
N GLU A 415 -19.10 -27.12 17.19
CA GLU A 415 -19.19 -28.49 16.73
C GLU A 415 -20.43 -29.14 17.36
N LEU A 416 -21.33 -29.65 16.52
CA LEU A 416 -22.49 -30.40 16.97
C LEU A 416 -22.08 -31.86 17.21
N LEU A 417 -22.21 -32.31 18.45
CA LEU A 417 -21.91 -33.66 18.86
C LEU A 417 -23.19 -34.46 19.08
N PHE A 418 -23.20 -35.72 18.66
CA PHE A 418 -24.33 -36.63 18.82
C PHE A 418 -23.87 -38.00 19.34
N SER A 419 -24.74 -38.64 20.11
CA SER A 419 -24.58 -40.03 20.55
C SER A 419 -25.94 -40.72 20.45
N PRO A 420 -26.10 -41.76 19.61
CA PRO A 420 -27.40 -42.38 19.36
C PRO A 420 -27.88 -43.21 20.55
N ASN A 421 -26.96 -43.83 21.30
CA ASN A 421 -27.26 -44.78 22.36
C ASN A 421 -26.58 -44.38 23.68
N PRO A 422 -27.22 -44.61 24.83
CA PRO A 422 -26.59 -44.40 26.13
C PRO A 422 -25.38 -45.33 26.29
N GLY A 423 -24.25 -44.77 26.74
CA GLY A 423 -22.98 -45.47 26.88
C GLY A 423 -22.00 -45.25 25.73
N GLU A 424 -22.46 -44.73 24.58
CA GLU A 424 -21.56 -44.30 23.51
C GLU A 424 -21.10 -42.85 23.70
N PRO A 425 -19.81 -42.54 23.43
CA PRO A 425 -19.31 -41.18 23.55
C PRO A 425 -19.96 -40.26 22.52
N LEU A 426 -20.13 -38.99 22.89
CA LEU A 426 -20.49 -37.92 21.97
C LEU A 426 -19.41 -37.79 20.89
N LYS A 427 -19.81 -37.90 19.64
CA LYS A 427 -18.94 -37.71 18.47
C LYS A 427 -19.45 -36.56 17.61
N PRO A 428 -18.56 -35.84 16.91
CA PRO A 428 -18.96 -34.89 15.89
C PRO A 428 -19.92 -35.56 14.90
N LEU A 429 -20.96 -34.81 14.51
CA LEU A 429 -21.87 -35.22 13.43
C LEU A 429 -21.09 -35.50 12.14
#